data_AF-A0A1P8WE21-F1
#
_entry.id   AF-A0A1P8WE21-F1
#
_cell.length_a   1.000
_cell.length_b   1.000
_cell.length_c   1.000
_cell.angle_alpha   90.00
_cell.angle_beta   90.00
_cell.angle_gamma   90.00
#
_symmetry.space_group_name_H-M   'P 1'
#
loop_
_entity.id
_entity.type
_entity.pdbx_description
1 polymer ?
#
loop_
_entity_poly.entity_id
_entity_poly.type
_entity_poly.pdbx_seq_one_letter_code
_entity_poly.pdbx_strand_id
1 'polypeptide(L)'
;MSASTQLDHTGSLNGSDHNAERIQEIVVQRHRSLLQYADLRWPWGELQDCAERNILKTMAARQREGIRKLVLLLDRRGWAVDYGQFSDHFKDFTFVAVDHLWQQVVKSEHDLLAELHEVRQDVIEDDDAVKVLDQCIAHQREILTTVSEHVVESRSHANQRNSERRV
;
A
#
# COMPACT_ATOMS: atom_id res chain seq x y z
N MET A 1 -58.76 -13.44 12.93
CA MET A 1 -57.77 -14.54 12.83
C MET A 1 -56.88 -14.19 11.63
N SER A 2 -55.80 -13.47 11.89
CA SER A 2 -54.42 -14.01 11.94
C SER A 2 -53.82 -14.01 10.53
N ALA A 3 -52.64 -13.45 10.23
CA ALA A 3 -51.70 -12.67 10.99
C ALA A 3 -50.80 -11.91 9.99
N SER A 4 -50.26 -10.79 10.43
CA SER A 4 -49.09 -10.10 9.87
C SER A 4 -47.96 -11.06 9.55
N THR A 5 -47.16 -10.77 8.52
CA THR A 5 -45.70 -10.64 8.69
C THR A 5 -45.18 -9.78 7.55
N GLN A 6 -44.95 -8.51 7.88
CA GLN A 6 -44.09 -7.59 7.17
C GLN A 6 -42.65 -7.91 7.61
N LEU A 7 -41.77 -8.27 6.67
CA LEU A 7 -40.33 -8.39 6.92
C LEU A 7 -39.61 -7.38 6.03
N ASP A 8 -39.59 -6.13 6.49
CA ASP A 8 -38.63 -5.13 6.03
C ASP A 8 -37.30 -5.40 6.74
N HIS A 9 -36.35 -6.05 6.06
CA HIS A 9 -34.98 -6.30 6.54
C HIS A 9 -33.94 -5.34 5.93
N THR A 10 -34.31 -4.10 5.60
CA THR A 10 -33.44 -3.16 4.87
C THR A 10 -32.75 -2.10 5.75
N GLY A 11 -32.55 -2.37 7.05
CA GLY A 11 -32.01 -1.37 7.99
C GLY A 11 -30.53 -1.48 8.38
N SER A 12 -29.88 -2.63 8.13
CA SER A 12 -28.54 -2.93 8.68
C SER A 12 -27.41 -2.94 7.64
N LEU A 13 -27.71 -2.68 6.36
CA LEU A 13 -26.76 -2.86 5.24
C LEU A 13 -25.83 -1.64 5.03
N ASN A 14 -26.29 -0.42 5.32
CA ASN A 14 -25.54 0.80 4.94
C ASN A 14 -24.15 0.95 5.60
N GLY A 15 -23.97 0.51 6.85
CA GLY A 15 -22.69 0.63 7.55
C GLY A 15 -21.67 -0.43 7.14
N SER A 16 -22.13 -1.66 6.91
CA SER A 16 -21.27 -2.77 6.48
C SER A 16 -20.79 -2.57 5.04
N ASP A 17 -21.69 -2.12 4.16
CA ASP A 17 -21.40 -1.83 2.77
C ASP A 17 -20.43 -0.64 2.64
N HIS A 18 -20.66 0.45 3.38
CA HIS A 18 -19.74 1.59 3.46
C HIS A 18 -18.34 1.17 3.90
N ASN A 19 -18.22 0.40 4.99
CA ASN A 19 -16.92 -0.06 5.48
C ASN A 19 -16.20 -0.94 4.42
N ALA A 20 -16.94 -1.81 3.74
CA ALA A 20 -16.39 -2.66 2.69
C ALA A 20 -15.90 -1.86 1.48
N GLU A 21 -16.64 -0.82 1.07
CA GLU A 21 -16.22 0.10 0.01
C GLU A 21 -14.91 0.83 0.38
N ARG A 22 -14.82 1.39 1.59
CA ARG A 22 -13.60 2.08 2.06
C ARG A 22 -12.40 1.13 2.13
N ILE A 23 -12.62 -0.11 2.57
CA ILE A 23 -11.57 -1.15 2.60
C ILE A 23 -11.17 -1.56 1.17
N GLN A 24 -12.12 -1.65 0.24
CA GLN A 24 -11.88 -1.97 -1.16
C GLN A 24 -11.02 -0.89 -1.85
N GLU A 25 -11.31 0.39 -1.59
CA GLU A 25 -10.48 1.49 -2.08
C GLU A 25 -9.02 1.34 -1.65
N ILE A 26 -8.78 1.05 -0.36
CA ILE A 26 -7.40 0.93 0.12
C ILE A 26 -6.71 -0.34 -0.42
N VAL A 27 -7.44 -1.43 -0.65
CA VAL A 27 -6.87 -2.61 -1.32
C VAL A 27 -6.37 -2.24 -2.72
N VAL A 28 -7.17 -1.52 -3.51
CA VAL A 28 -6.79 -1.06 -4.85
C VAL A 28 -5.57 -0.16 -4.78
N GLN A 29 -5.58 0.85 -3.90
CA GLN A 29 -4.48 1.81 -3.77
C GLN A 29 -3.16 1.16 -3.37
N ARG A 30 -3.21 0.23 -2.40
CA ARG A 30 -2.02 -0.52 -1.97
C ARG A 30 -1.53 -1.48 -3.04
N HIS A 31 -2.42 -2.18 -3.73
CA HIS A 31 -2.06 -3.15 -4.76
C HIS A 31 -1.43 -2.47 -5.99
N ARG A 32 -1.84 -1.24 -6.29
CA ARG A 32 -1.29 -0.42 -7.37
C ARG A 32 -0.21 0.56 -6.93
N SER A 33 0.36 0.42 -5.73
CA SER A 33 1.38 1.36 -5.25
C SER A 33 2.62 1.36 -6.16
N LEU A 34 3.36 2.47 -6.17
CA LEU A 34 4.62 2.54 -6.92
C LEU A 34 5.62 1.50 -6.41
N LEU A 35 5.58 1.16 -5.12
CA LEU A 35 6.39 0.08 -4.54
C LEU A 35 6.06 -1.28 -5.15
N GLN A 36 4.77 -1.63 -5.31
CA GLN A 36 4.37 -2.87 -5.98
C GLN A 36 4.81 -2.87 -7.44
N TYR A 37 4.61 -1.76 -8.14
CA TYR A 37 5.01 -1.63 -9.53
C TYR A 37 6.52 -1.81 -9.71
N ALA A 38 7.32 -1.13 -8.88
CA ALA A 38 8.77 -1.16 -8.97
C ALA A 38 9.37 -2.55 -8.66
N ASP A 39 8.73 -3.35 -7.80
CA ASP A 39 9.13 -4.74 -7.57
C ASP A 39 8.87 -5.60 -8.82
N LEU A 40 7.67 -5.46 -9.39
CA LEU A 40 7.25 -6.22 -10.58
C LEU A 40 8.00 -5.82 -11.85
N ARG A 41 8.35 -4.54 -11.98
CA ARG A 41 8.87 -3.93 -13.20
C ARG A 41 10.22 -3.27 -12.99
N TRP A 42 11.10 -3.93 -12.23
CA TRP A 42 12.47 -3.46 -12.00
C TRP A 42 13.17 -3.09 -13.33
N PRO A 43 13.42 -1.79 -13.60
CA PRO A 43 13.77 -1.36 -14.94
C PRO A 43 15.27 -1.48 -15.25
N TRP A 44 16.13 -1.63 -14.24
CA TRP A 44 17.60 -1.58 -14.41
C TRP A 44 18.29 -2.93 -14.66
N GLY A 45 17.58 -3.95 -15.15
CA GLY A 45 18.20 -5.19 -15.66
C GLY A 45 19.11 -5.92 -14.65
N GLU A 46 20.08 -6.70 -15.15
CA GLU A 46 20.94 -7.77 -14.55
C GLU A 46 21.47 -7.63 -13.10
N LEU A 47 21.26 -6.49 -12.43
CA LEU A 47 21.39 -6.31 -10.98
C LEU A 47 20.22 -6.99 -10.22
N GLN A 48 19.89 -8.23 -10.56
CA GLN A 48 18.72 -8.92 -10.00
C GLN A 48 18.78 -9.11 -8.47
N ASP A 49 19.99 -9.09 -7.92
CA ASP A 49 20.26 -9.20 -6.48
C ASP A 49 21.11 -8.02 -5.94
N CYS A 50 20.91 -6.80 -6.46
CA CYS A 50 21.49 -5.63 -5.81
C CYS A 50 20.76 -5.32 -4.49
N ALA A 51 21.47 -4.65 -3.58
CA ALA A 51 20.94 -4.28 -2.27
C ALA A 51 19.65 -3.45 -2.38
N GLU A 52 19.57 -2.53 -3.35
CA GLU A 52 18.37 -1.71 -3.54
C GLU A 52 17.15 -2.57 -3.90
N ARG A 53 17.30 -3.49 -4.85
CA ARG A 53 16.20 -4.36 -5.28
C ARG A 53 15.74 -5.29 -4.14
N ASN A 54 16.65 -5.76 -3.29
CA ASN A 54 16.30 -6.61 -2.16
C ASN A 54 15.51 -5.87 -1.08
N ILE A 55 15.85 -4.61 -0.80
CA ILE A 55 15.06 -3.75 0.09
C ILE A 55 13.66 -3.57 -0.48
N LEU A 56 13.56 -3.25 -1.78
CA LEU A 56 12.30 -3.04 -2.46
C LEU A 56 11.42 -4.29 -2.43
N LYS A 57 11.95 -5.46 -2.82
CA LYS A 57 11.28 -6.77 -2.73
C LYS A 57 10.74 -7.03 -1.32
N THR A 58 11.57 -6.81 -0.30
CA THR A 58 11.20 -7.05 1.11
C THR A 58 10.03 -6.16 1.52
N MET A 59 10.09 -4.87 1.18
CA MET A 59 9.03 -3.92 1.53
C MET A 59 7.74 -4.21 0.74
N ALA A 60 7.83 -4.52 -0.55
CA ALA A 60 6.69 -4.89 -1.38
C ALA A 60 6.00 -6.16 -0.85
N ALA A 61 6.78 -7.17 -0.42
CA ALA A 61 6.24 -8.39 0.20
C ALA A 61 5.51 -8.09 1.52
N ARG A 62 6.06 -7.23 2.38
CA ARG A 62 5.39 -6.79 3.61
C ARG A 62 4.08 -6.06 3.31
N GLN A 63 4.06 -5.20 2.29
CA GLN A 63 2.85 -4.49 1.89
C GLN A 63 1.77 -5.46 1.39
N ARG A 64 2.14 -6.51 0.64
CA ARG A 64 1.23 -7.59 0.20
C ARG A 64 0.62 -8.37 1.35
N GLU A 65 1.38 -8.61 2.42
CA GLU A 65 0.82 -9.26 3.60
C GLU A 65 -0.27 -8.42 4.26
N GLY A 66 -0.10 -7.09 4.30
CA GLY A 66 -1.16 -6.17 4.71
C GLY A 66 -2.39 -6.24 3.80
N ILE A 67 -2.19 -6.23 2.47
CA ILE A 67 -3.27 -6.36 1.49
C ILE A 67 -4.02 -7.69 1.70
N ARG A 68 -3.30 -8.80 1.90
CA ARG A 68 -3.90 -10.12 2.13
C ARG A 68 -4.84 -10.12 3.32
N LYS A 69 -4.50 -9.45 4.41
CA LYS A 69 -5.38 -9.34 5.60
C LYS A 69 -6.68 -8.58 5.29
N LEU A 70 -6.60 -7.51 4.52
CA LEU A 70 -7.78 -6.73 4.09
C LEU A 70 -8.66 -7.52 3.12
N VAL A 71 -8.06 -8.23 2.17
CA VAL A 71 -8.76 -9.12 1.24
C VAL A 71 -9.48 -10.24 1.98
N LEU A 72 -8.83 -10.88 2.95
CA LEU A 72 -9.46 -11.91 3.78
C LEU A 72 -10.64 -11.37 4.60
N LEU A 73 -10.58 -10.10 5.01
CA LEU A 73 -11.68 -9.44 5.70
C LEU A 73 -12.88 -9.24 4.77
N LEU A 74 -12.64 -8.75 3.54
CA LEU A 74 -13.67 -8.58 2.51
C LEU A 74 -14.29 -9.92 2.09
N ASP A 75 -13.46 -10.92 1.84
CA ASP A 75 -13.89 -12.28 1.45
C ASP A 75 -14.81 -12.93 2.49
N ARG A 76 -14.45 -12.81 3.78
CA ARG A 76 -15.31 -13.29 4.89
C ARG A 76 -16.67 -12.59 4.96
N ARG A 77 -16.78 -11.40 4.40
CA ARG A 77 -18.03 -10.62 4.31
C ARG A 77 -18.79 -10.87 3.01
N GLY A 78 -18.28 -11.74 2.13
CA GLY A 78 -18.87 -12.01 0.83
C GLY A 78 -18.67 -10.89 -0.19
N TRP A 79 -17.73 -9.97 0.06
CA TRP A 79 -17.44 -8.86 -0.84
C TRP A 79 -16.44 -9.29 -1.93
N ALA A 80 -16.78 -9.03 -3.18
CA ALA A 80 -15.88 -9.30 -4.30
C ALA A 80 -14.74 -8.28 -4.30
N VAL A 81 -13.50 -8.76 -4.35
CA VAL A 81 -12.32 -7.89 -4.38
C VAL A 81 -11.93 -7.54 -5.80
N ASP A 82 -11.80 -6.25 -6.06
CA ASP A 82 -11.13 -5.72 -7.25
C ASP A 82 -9.69 -5.28 -6.89
N TYR A 83 -8.72 -5.65 -7.72
CA TYR A 83 -7.32 -5.24 -7.54
C TYR A 83 -6.94 -4.02 -8.39
N GLY A 84 -7.83 -3.58 -9.26
CA GLY A 84 -7.62 -2.49 -10.20
C GLY A 84 -6.51 -2.78 -11.23
N GLN A 85 -6.04 -1.72 -11.87
CA GLN A 85 -4.93 -1.74 -12.83
C GLN A 85 -3.88 -0.71 -12.41
N PHE A 86 -2.61 -0.97 -12.76
CA PHE A 86 -1.53 -0.01 -12.55
C PHE A 86 -1.75 1.25 -13.38
N SER A 87 -1.34 2.40 -12.83
CA SER A 87 -1.37 3.67 -13.56
C SER A 87 -0.38 3.66 -14.72
N ASP A 88 -0.80 4.16 -15.87
CA ASP A 88 0.05 4.29 -17.05
C ASP A 88 1.27 5.19 -16.81
N HIS A 89 1.16 6.16 -15.89
CA HIS A 89 2.25 7.07 -15.53
C HIS A 89 3.45 6.38 -14.90
N PHE A 90 3.32 5.16 -14.36
CA PHE A 90 4.48 4.46 -13.81
C PHE A 90 5.47 3.98 -14.87
N LYS A 91 5.06 3.93 -16.14
CA LYS A 91 5.94 3.61 -17.28
C LYS A 91 7.07 4.64 -17.43
N ASP A 92 6.83 5.88 -17.02
CA ASP A 92 7.83 6.95 -17.09
C ASP A 92 9.02 6.68 -16.17
N PHE A 93 8.83 5.89 -15.10
CA PHE A 93 9.90 5.53 -14.17
C PHE A 93 10.90 4.51 -14.72
N THR A 94 10.60 3.88 -15.85
CA THR A 94 11.54 2.97 -16.51
C THR A 94 12.78 3.69 -17.06
N PHE A 95 12.71 5.01 -17.22
CA PHE A 95 13.79 5.82 -17.81
C PHE A 95 14.49 6.76 -16.81
N VAL A 96 14.12 6.72 -15.53
CA VAL A 96 14.70 7.62 -14.51
C VAL A 96 15.94 7.01 -13.85
N ALA A 97 16.62 7.81 -13.02
CA ALA A 97 17.64 7.31 -12.11
C ALA A 97 17.00 6.58 -10.91
N VAL A 98 17.68 5.55 -10.38
CA VAL A 98 17.25 4.80 -9.19
C VAL A 98 16.98 5.72 -8.00
N ASP A 99 17.82 6.74 -7.78
CA ASP A 99 17.65 7.72 -6.70
C ASP A 99 16.36 8.54 -6.84
N HIS A 100 15.93 8.81 -8.07
CA HIS A 100 14.68 9.52 -8.31
C HIS A 100 13.48 8.61 -8.02
N LEU A 101 13.55 7.33 -8.43
CA LEU A 101 12.51 6.35 -8.11
C LEU A 101 12.30 6.26 -6.59
N TRP A 102 13.36 6.14 -5.81
CA TRP A 102 13.24 6.02 -4.35
C TRP A 102 12.55 7.22 -3.69
N GLN A 103 12.79 8.43 -4.19
CA GLN A 103 12.08 9.62 -3.69
C GLN A 103 10.57 9.56 -4.00
N GLN A 104 10.21 9.06 -5.18
CA GLN A 104 8.81 8.87 -5.54
C GLN A 104 8.16 7.72 -4.76
N VAL A 105 8.91 6.66 -4.45
CA VAL A 105 8.44 5.59 -3.55
C VAL A 105 8.15 6.16 -2.17
N VAL A 106 9.07 6.90 -1.55
CA VAL A 106 8.83 7.54 -0.23
C VAL A 106 7.57 8.39 -0.26
N LYS A 107 7.40 9.22 -1.29
CA LYS A 107 6.18 10.04 -1.45
C LYS A 107 4.92 9.18 -1.55
N SER A 108 4.92 8.20 -2.45
CA SER A 108 3.79 7.29 -2.65
C SER A 108 3.41 6.54 -1.38
N GLU A 109 4.40 6.09 -0.59
CA GLU A 109 4.16 5.35 0.65
C GLU A 109 3.67 6.25 1.78
N HIS A 110 4.01 7.55 1.76
CA HIS A 110 3.47 8.56 2.66
C HIS A 110 2.01 8.88 2.33
N ASP A 111 1.70 9.10 1.06
CA ASP A 111 0.34 9.36 0.59
C ASP A 111 -0.59 8.18 0.95
N LEU A 112 -0.11 6.94 0.76
CA LEU A 112 -0.82 5.73 1.15
C LEU A 112 -1.05 5.59 2.67
N LEU A 113 -0.11 6.07 3.48
CA LEU A 113 -0.28 6.09 4.94
C LEU A 113 -1.36 7.09 5.37
N ALA A 114 -1.45 8.24 4.70
CA ALA A 114 -2.52 9.20 4.93
C ALA A 114 -3.88 8.60 4.56
N GLU A 115 -4.01 7.97 3.39
CA GLU A 115 -5.24 7.29 2.95
C GLU A 115 -5.68 6.19 3.93
N LEU A 116 -4.76 5.39 4.47
CA LEU A 116 -5.07 4.40 5.51
C LEU A 116 -5.66 5.02 6.76
N HIS A 117 -5.12 6.18 7.19
CA HIS A 117 -5.61 6.89 8.35
C HIS A 117 -7.02 7.45 8.12
N GLU A 118 -7.28 7.98 6.93
CA GLU A 118 -8.62 8.47 6.55
C GLU A 118 -9.63 7.31 6.54
N VAL A 119 -9.34 6.22 5.83
CA VAL A 119 -10.21 5.03 5.81
C VAL A 119 -10.46 4.49 7.22
N ARG A 120 -9.43 4.47 8.07
CA ARG A 120 -9.55 4.03 9.46
C ARG A 120 -10.47 4.92 10.30
N GLN A 121 -10.56 6.21 10.00
CA GLN A 121 -11.47 7.15 10.67
C GLN A 121 -12.90 7.03 10.13
N ASP A 122 -13.06 6.70 8.84
CA ASP A 122 -14.35 6.56 8.17
C ASP A 122 -15.08 5.25 8.48
N VAL A 123 -14.38 4.25 9.03
CA VAL A 123 -14.97 2.97 9.44
C VAL A 123 -15.87 3.16 10.66
N ILE A 124 -17.11 2.69 10.54
CA ILE A 124 -18.16 2.86 11.56
C ILE A 124 -18.44 1.51 12.23
N GLU A 125 -18.39 1.47 13.57
CA GLU A 125 -18.85 0.34 14.41
C GLU A 125 -18.35 -1.05 13.98
N ASP A 126 -17.09 -1.15 13.56
CA ASP A 126 -16.51 -2.38 13.00
C ASP A 126 -15.11 -2.65 13.56
N ASP A 127 -15.10 -3.27 14.75
CA ASP A 127 -13.89 -3.57 15.52
C ASP A 127 -12.89 -4.45 14.75
N ASP A 128 -13.39 -5.36 13.92
CA ASP A 128 -12.55 -6.24 13.11
C ASP A 128 -11.83 -5.45 12.01
N ALA A 129 -12.55 -4.59 11.28
CA ALA A 129 -11.95 -3.70 10.28
C ALA A 129 -10.94 -2.74 10.92
N VAL A 130 -11.33 -2.12 12.03
CA VAL A 130 -10.48 -1.25 12.84
C VAL A 130 -9.16 -1.94 13.19
N LYS A 131 -9.22 -3.16 13.72
CA LYS A 131 -8.04 -3.93 14.12
C LYS A 131 -7.13 -4.26 12.94
N VAL A 132 -7.70 -4.66 11.81
CA VAL A 132 -6.92 -4.98 10.60
C VAL A 132 -6.27 -3.72 10.02
N LEU A 133 -6.99 -2.61 9.97
CA LEU A 133 -6.49 -1.33 9.49
C LEU A 133 -5.38 -0.77 10.39
N ASP A 134 -5.50 -0.88 11.71
CA ASP A 134 -4.45 -0.46 12.66
C ASP A 134 -3.16 -1.27 12.47
N GLN A 135 -3.27 -2.58 12.21
CA GLN A 135 -2.11 -3.41 11.82
C GLN A 135 -1.50 -2.96 10.48
N CYS A 136 -2.34 -2.63 9.49
CA CYS A 136 -1.87 -2.15 8.18
C CYS A 136 -1.17 -0.80 8.29
N ILE A 137 -1.64 0.10 9.15
CA ILE A 137 -1.01 1.39 9.48
C ILE A 137 0.36 1.15 10.13
N ALA A 138 0.45 0.26 11.12
CA ALA A 138 1.72 -0.06 11.78
C ALA A 138 2.75 -0.58 10.77
N HIS A 139 2.37 -1.56 9.94
CA HIS A 139 3.25 -2.09 8.89
C HIS A 139 3.64 -1.02 7.85
N GLN A 140 2.71 -0.14 7.48
CA GLN A 140 2.97 0.93 6.52
C GLN A 140 3.99 1.93 7.06
N ARG A 141 3.94 2.26 8.36
CA ARG A 141 4.95 3.10 9.01
C ARG A 141 6.32 2.47 9.01
N GLU A 142 6.42 1.17 9.28
CA GLU A 142 7.70 0.45 9.20
C GLU A 142 8.28 0.50 7.79
N ILE A 143 7.45 0.27 6.76
CA ILE A 143 7.86 0.38 5.36
C ILE A 143 8.39 1.79 5.09
N LEU A 144 7.63 2.83 5.46
CA LEU A 144 8.02 4.22 5.24
C LEU A 144 9.35 4.57 5.92
N THR A 145 9.57 4.11 7.14
CA THR A 145 10.84 4.28 7.85
C THR A 145 11.99 3.65 7.07
N THR A 146 11.86 2.37 6.70
CA THR A 146 12.93 1.65 5.98
C THR A 146 13.26 2.29 4.63
N VAL A 147 12.25 2.68 3.83
CA VAL A 147 12.52 3.33 2.53
C VAL A 147 13.12 4.73 2.69
N SER A 148 12.75 5.46 3.75
CA SER A 148 13.30 6.79 4.03
C SER A 148 14.75 6.71 4.49
N GLU A 149 15.07 5.76 5.37
CA GLU A 149 16.45 5.49 5.82
C GLU A 149 17.34 5.15 4.62
N HIS A 150 16.88 4.27 3.73
CA HIS A 150 17.63 3.91 2.53
C HIS A 150 17.95 5.10 1.62
N VAL A 151 17.02 6.06 1.47
CA VAL A 151 17.27 7.29 0.70
C VAL A 151 18.34 8.16 1.35
N VAL A 152 18.34 8.26 2.68
CA VAL A 152 19.34 9.03 3.44
C VAL A 152 20.73 8.40 3.29
N GLU A 153 20.83 7.08 3.46
CA GLU A 153 22.08 6.34 3.31
C GLU A 153 22.66 6.45 1.90
N SER A 154 21.82 6.27 0.88
CA SER A 154 22.23 6.33 -0.52
C SER A 154 22.79 7.72 -0.90
N ARG A 155 22.16 8.79 -0.41
CA ARG A 155 22.65 10.17 -0.57
C ARG A 155 23.98 10.42 0.14
N SER A 156 24.16 9.88 1.35
CA SER A 156 25.43 9.98 2.08
C SER A 156 26.58 9.32 1.31
N HIS A 157 26.37 8.11 0.79
CA HIS A 157 27.36 7.42 -0.03
C HIS A 157 27.66 8.11 -1.36
N ALA A 158 26.69 8.80 -1.97
CA ALA A 158 26.92 9.60 -3.17
C ALA A 158 27.78 10.84 -2.88
N ASN A 159 27.52 11.53 -1.77
CA ASN A 159 28.30 12.70 -1.34
C ASN A 159 29.76 12.34 -1.01
N GLN A 160 29.98 11.24 -0.30
CA GLN A 160 31.32 10.74 0.05
C GLN A 160 32.15 10.40 -1.21
N ARG A 161 31.55 9.71 -2.18
CA ARG A 161 32.20 9.38 -3.47
C ARG A 161 32.56 10.62 -4.30
N ASN A 162 31.75 11.67 -4.21
CA ASN A 162 32.04 12.94 -4.89
C ASN A 162 33.16 13.75 -4.23
N SER A 163 33.32 13.67 -2.91
CA SER A 163 34.46 14.30 -2.22
C SER A 163 35.79 13.62 -2.53
N GLU A 164 35.80 12.30 -2.65
CA GLU A 164 37.02 11.52 -2.93
C GLU A 164 37.53 11.67 -4.36
N ARG A 165 36.65 11.98 -5.33
CA ARG A 165 37.02 12.23 -6.74
C ARG A 165 37.49 13.67 -7.02
N ARG A 166 37.35 14.58 -6.05
CA ARG A 166 37.74 15.99 -6.17
C ARG A 166 39.11 16.30 -5.57
N VAL A 167 39.77 15.29 -4.98
CA VAL A 167 41.15 15.33 -4.47
C VAL A 167 42.07 14.67 -5.50
#